data_AF-A0A1L9QKL7-F1
#
_entry.id   AF-A0A1L9QKL7-F1
#
_cell.length_a   1.000
_cell.length_b   1.000
_cell.length_c   1.000
_cell.angle_alpha   90.00
_cell.angle_beta   90.00
_cell.angle_gamma   90.00
#
_symmetry.space_group_name_H-M   'P 1'
#
loop_
_entity.id
_entity.type
_entity.pdbx_description
1 polymer ?
#
loop_
_entity_poly.entity_id
_entity_poly.type
_entity_poly.pdbx_seq_one_letter_code
_entity_poly.pdbx_strand_id
1 'polypeptide(L)'
;MSLGLLSNLSAQAATFRSIDGSGNNLENPTWGQTHTQLLRLLPAAYDDGISSPAGSDRPSARLVSNQLSHQSQAGGNSSSASDWFWQWGQFVDHDIDLTESHQPAEAFNVDVPVGDRWFDPFGTGVQTIRLNRSQYDPNTGTSLDNPSF
;
A
#
# COMPACT_ATOMS: atom_id res chain seq x y z
N MET A 1 44.03 -10.85 -18.16
CA MET A 1 42.86 -11.37 -18.89
C MET A 1 42.29 -12.52 -18.09
N SER A 2 41.19 -12.30 -17.38
CA SER A 2 40.39 -13.38 -16.79
C SER A 2 38.97 -13.18 -17.31
N LEU A 3 38.52 -14.13 -18.14
CA LEU A 3 37.23 -14.11 -18.81
C LEU A 3 36.10 -14.21 -17.78
N GLY A 4 35.19 -13.25 -17.83
CA GLY A 4 33.91 -13.34 -17.14
C GLY A 4 33.03 -14.42 -17.76
N LEU A 5 32.47 -15.29 -16.91
CA LEU A 5 31.24 -16.01 -17.26
C LEU A 5 30.07 -15.12 -16.86
N LEU A 6 29.61 -14.31 -17.83
CA LEU A 6 28.23 -13.83 -17.81
C LEU A 6 27.37 -15.03 -18.21
N SER A 7 26.78 -15.70 -17.23
CA SER A 7 25.73 -16.68 -17.47
C SER A 7 24.55 -15.95 -18.11
N ASN A 8 24.42 -16.07 -19.43
CA ASN A 8 23.19 -15.77 -20.15
C ASN A 8 22.11 -16.73 -19.65
N LEU A 9 21.40 -16.35 -18.59
CA LEU A 9 20.14 -16.98 -18.22
C LEU A 9 19.10 -16.50 -19.24
N SER A 10 19.07 -17.14 -20.41
CA SER A 10 17.88 -17.08 -21.25
C SER A 10 16.75 -17.69 -20.44
N ALA A 11 15.76 -16.89 -20.05
CA ALA A 11 14.55 -17.39 -19.44
C ALA A 11 13.93 -18.42 -20.40
N GLN A 12 14.08 -19.71 -20.09
CA GLN A 12 13.34 -20.75 -20.77
C GLN A 12 11.94 -20.75 -20.14
N ALA A 13 10.87 -20.76 -20.95
CA ALA A 13 9.52 -20.91 -20.40
C ALA A 13 9.48 -22.16 -19.52
N ALA A 14 9.41 -21.96 -18.20
CA ALA A 14 9.44 -23.05 -17.25
C ALA A 14 8.12 -23.82 -17.34
N THR A 15 8.20 -25.16 -17.34
CA THR A 15 7.00 -26.04 -17.34
C THR A 15 6.06 -25.74 -16.17
N PHE A 16 6.61 -25.18 -15.08
CA PHE A 16 5.89 -24.75 -13.88
C PHE A 16 6.24 -23.31 -13.55
N ARG A 17 5.28 -22.56 -12.99
CA ARG A 17 5.52 -21.20 -12.50
C ARG A 17 6.45 -21.23 -11.30
N SER A 18 7.32 -20.24 -11.19
CA SER A 18 8.07 -19.99 -9.96
C SER A 18 7.11 -19.56 -8.84
N ILE A 19 7.46 -19.89 -7.59
CA ILE A 19 6.67 -19.51 -6.43
C ILE A 19 6.69 -18.00 -6.21
N ASP A 20 7.81 -17.35 -6.54
CA ASP A 20 8.00 -15.92 -6.35
C ASP A 20 7.56 -15.08 -7.55
N GLY A 21 7.16 -15.69 -8.67
CA GLY A 21 6.74 -15.00 -9.90
C GLY A 21 7.86 -14.66 -10.88
N SER A 22 9.13 -14.93 -10.55
CA SER A 22 10.29 -14.69 -11.42
C SER A 22 10.25 -15.51 -12.72
N GLY A 23 10.81 -14.95 -13.80
CA GLY A 23 10.95 -15.62 -15.10
C GLY A 23 9.66 -15.71 -15.92
N ASN A 24 8.58 -15.06 -15.49
CA ASN A 24 7.30 -15.04 -16.22
C ASN A 24 7.41 -14.21 -17.52
N ASN A 25 8.05 -13.05 -17.45
CA ASN A 25 8.37 -12.25 -18.62
C ASN A 25 9.79 -12.55 -19.12
N LEU A 26 9.95 -12.89 -20.41
CA LEU A 26 11.23 -13.31 -20.98
C LEU A 26 12.25 -12.18 -21.10
N GLU A 27 11.78 -10.95 -21.34
CA GLU A 27 12.63 -9.77 -21.51
C GLU A 27 12.93 -9.09 -20.17
N ASN A 28 11.98 -9.16 -19.24
CA ASN A 28 12.05 -8.56 -17.91
C ASN A 28 11.73 -9.60 -16.83
N PRO A 29 12.65 -10.52 -16.51
CA PRO A 29 12.37 -11.67 -15.66
C PRO A 29 11.89 -11.36 -14.23
N THR A 30 12.02 -10.11 -13.76
CA THR A 30 11.59 -9.68 -12.42
C THR A 30 10.19 -9.06 -12.39
N TRP A 31 9.55 -8.84 -13.54
CA TRP A 31 8.21 -8.23 -13.56
C TRP A 31 7.15 -9.15 -12.96
N GLY A 32 6.42 -8.64 -11.97
CA GLY A 32 5.39 -9.38 -11.24
C GLY A 32 5.96 -10.40 -10.24
N GLN A 33 7.26 -10.34 -9.95
CA GLN A 33 7.85 -11.08 -8.85
C GLN A 33 7.43 -10.46 -7.51
N THR A 34 7.26 -11.27 -6.46
CA THR A 34 7.05 -10.78 -5.10
C THR A 34 8.22 -9.91 -4.61
N HIS A 35 7.96 -9.05 -3.62
CA HIS A 35 8.92 -8.08 -3.07
C HIS A 35 9.54 -7.15 -4.12
N THR A 36 8.78 -6.80 -5.16
CA THR A 36 9.12 -5.74 -6.12
C THR A 36 8.21 -4.53 -5.94
N GLN A 37 8.64 -3.38 -6.45
CA GLN A 37 7.90 -2.12 -6.29
C GLN A 37 6.54 -2.16 -7.01
N LEU A 38 5.51 -1.59 -6.38
CA LEU A 38 4.21 -1.36 -7.02
C LEU A 38 4.34 -0.37 -8.18
N LEU A 39 3.49 -0.53 -9.19
CA LEU A 39 3.44 0.38 -10.33
C LEU A 39 2.88 1.76 -9.91
N ARG A 40 3.53 2.83 -10.37
CA ARG A 40 3.01 4.19 -10.27
C ARG A 40 2.41 4.64 -11.61
N LEU A 41 1.11 4.93 -11.62
CA LEU A 41 0.43 5.51 -12.78
C LEU A 41 0.64 7.03 -12.88
N LEU A 42 0.95 7.68 -11.76
CA LEU A 42 1.22 9.11 -11.65
C LEU A 42 2.46 9.32 -10.75
N PRO A 43 3.15 10.48 -10.86
CA PRO A 43 4.25 10.82 -9.96
C PRO A 43 3.84 10.76 -8.48
N ALA A 44 4.79 10.46 -7.60
CA ALA A 44 4.57 10.49 -6.16
C ALA A 44 4.24 11.92 -5.68
N ALA A 45 3.30 12.04 -4.74
CA ALA A 45 2.82 13.33 -4.22
C ALA A 45 3.09 13.43 -2.71
N TYR A 46 4.37 13.42 -2.33
CA TYR A 46 4.84 13.67 -0.96
C TYR A 46 4.90 15.18 -0.67
N ASP A 47 4.83 15.56 0.60
CA ASP A 47 4.84 16.97 1.04
C ASP A 47 6.15 17.68 0.66
N ASP A 48 7.25 16.97 0.82
CA ASP A 48 8.60 17.39 0.46
C ASP A 48 9.01 16.97 -0.96
N GLY A 49 8.11 16.30 -1.70
CA GLY A 49 8.40 15.68 -2.99
C GLY A 49 9.34 14.46 -2.91
N ILE A 50 9.70 13.99 -1.71
CA ILE A 50 10.68 12.91 -1.50
C ILE A 50 10.04 11.74 -0.76
N SER A 51 9.64 11.90 0.49
CA SER A 51 9.15 10.80 1.32
C SER A 51 8.22 11.22 2.46
N SER A 52 8.11 12.51 2.77
CA SER A 52 7.23 12.99 3.84
C SER A 52 5.76 12.85 3.43
N PRO A 53 4.91 12.13 4.19
CA PRO A 53 3.49 12.02 3.87
C PRO A 53 2.83 13.39 3.70
N ALA A 54 2.13 13.59 2.59
CA ALA A 54 1.42 14.83 2.32
C ALA A 54 0.12 14.97 3.12
N GLY A 55 -0.37 16.21 3.21
CA GLY A 55 -1.70 16.51 3.73
C GLY A 55 -1.74 16.97 5.18
N SER A 56 -0.65 17.58 5.66
CA SER A 56 -0.61 18.28 6.95
C SER A 56 -1.66 19.39 7.07
N ASP A 57 -2.14 19.91 5.93
CA ASP A 57 -3.19 20.92 5.80
C ASP A 57 -4.59 20.34 5.52
N ARG A 58 -4.72 19.01 5.42
CA ARG A 58 -5.98 18.33 5.11
C ARG A 58 -6.74 17.93 6.37
N PRO A 59 -8.08 17.76 6.29
CA PRO A 59 -8.85 17.14 7.37
C PRO A 59 -8.29 15.75 7.74
N SER A 60 -8.32 15.40 9.04
CA SER A 60 -7.87 14.08 9.47
C SER A 60 -8.69 12.97 8.80
N ALA A 61 -8.06 11.82 8.55
CA ALA A 61 -8.75 10.67 7.94
C ALA A 61 -9.98 10.24 8.73
N ARG A 62 -9.95 10.39 10.06
CA ARG A 62 -11.11 10.11 10.92
C ARG A 62 -12.26 11.10 10.70
N LEU A 63 -11.96 12.39 10.54
CA LEU A 63 -13.00 13.39 10.22
C LEU A 63 -13.64 13.09 8.87
N VAL A 64 -12.84 12.79 7.84
CA VAL A 64 -13.35 12.40 6.52
C VAL A 64 -14.24 11.16 6.61
N SER A 65 -13.81 10.12 7.32
CA SER A 65 -14.58 8.90 7.54
C SER A 65 -15.93 9.18 8.22
N ASN A 66 -15.95 10.03 9.25
CA ASN A 66 -17.18 10.41 9.93
C ASN A 66 -18.16 11.14 9.00
N GLN A 67 -17.66 12.00 8.11
CA GLN A 67 -18.51 12.79 7.21
C GLN A 67 -19.02 11.99 6.01
N LEU A 68 -18.22 11.05 5.49
CA LEU A 68 -18.53 10.38 4.21
C LEU A 68 -19.01 8.93 4.38
N SER A 69 -18.55 8.22 5.41
CA SER A 69 -18.81 6.78 5.57
C SER A 69 -19.83 6.48 6.66
N HIS A 70 -20.27 7.48 7.44
CA HIS A 70 -21.28 7.27 8.46
C HIS A 70 -22.62 6.86 7.84
N GLN A 71 -23.17 5.74 8.30
CA GLN A 71 -24.46 5.21 7.87
C GLN A 71 -25.40 5.09 9.07
N SER A 72 -26.60 5.65 8.98
CA SER A 72 -27.63 5.51 10.00
C SER A 72 -28.46 4.23 9.88
N GLN A 73 -28.36 3.54 8.74
CA GLN A 73 -29.09 2.33 8.42
C GLN A 73 -28.23 1.45 7.51
N ALA A 74 -28.42 0.13 7.58
CA ALA A 74 -27.76 -0.78 6.65
C ALA A 74 -28.27 -0.54 5.22
N GLY A 75 -27.35 -0.34 4.27
CA GLY A 75 -27.65 -0.33 2.84
C GLY A 75 -27.61 -1.75 2.29
N GLY A 76 -28.64 -2.16 1.55
CA GLY A 76 -28.63 -3.41 0.81
C GLY A 76 -27.80 -3.32 -0.47
N ASN A 77 -27.32 -4.46 -0.97
CA ASN A 77 -26.68 -4.54 -2.27
C ASN A 77 -27.73 -4.47 -3.40
N SER A 78 -27.74 -3.37 -4.17
CA SER A 78 -28.69 -3.16 -5.28
C SER A 78 -28.53 -4.14 -6.44
N SER A 79 -27.38 -4.82 -6.52
CA SER A 79 -27.08 -5.81 -7.56
C SER A 79 -27.49 -7.23 -7.17
N SER A 80 -28.11 -7.42 -5.99
CA SER A 80 -28.50 -8.73 -5.46
C SER A 80 -27.36 -9.76 -5.42
N ALA A 81 -26.10 -9.31 -5.33
CA ALA A 81 -24.98 -10.21 -5.20
C ALA A 81 -24.93 -10.80 -3.79
N SER A 82 -24.56 -12.06 -3.68
CA SER A 82 -24.33 -12.72 -2.39
C SER A 82 -23.09 -12.17 -1.71
N ASP A 83 -22.96 -12.39 -0.40
CA ASP A 83 -21.76 -12.01 0.36
C ASP A 83 -20.49 -12.70 -0.15
N TRP A 84 -20.63 -13.79 -0.89
CA TRP A 84 -19.50 -14.42 -1.60
C TRP A 84 -18.81 -13.48 -2.60
N PHE A 85 -19.53 -12.50 -3.13
CA PHE A 85 -18.98 -11.54 -4.09
C PHE A 85 -17.84 -10.71 -3.47
N TRP A 86 -18.08 -10.07 -2.34
CA TRP A 86 -17.04 -9.24 -1.70
C TRP A 86 -15.94 -10.12 -1.09
N GLN A 87 -16.28 -11.31 -0.59
CA GLN A 87 -15.31 -12.26 -0.05
C GLN A 87 -14.35 -12.79 -1.12
N TRP A 88 -14.84 -13.08 -2.33
CA TRP A 88 -13.99 -13.45 -3.46
C TRP A 88 -13.09 -12.27 -3.90
N GLY A 89 -13.60 -11.04 -3.80
CA GLY A 89 -12.80 -9.83 -3.97
C GLY A 89 -11.57 -9.81 -3.06
N GLN A 90 -11.75 -10.02 -1.74
CA GLN A 90 -10.63 -10.12 -0.79
C GLN A 90 -9.66 -11.26 -1.12
N PHE A 91 -10.17 -12.41 -1.59
CA PHE A 91 -9.31 -13.53 -1.97
C PHE A 91 -8.38 -13.17 -3.13
N VAL A 92 -8.91 -12.49 -4.15
CA VAL A 92 -8.13 -12.04 -5.31
C VAL A 92 -7.18 -10.90 -4.93
N ASP A 93 -7.63 -9.93 -4.11
CA ASP A 93 -6.81 -8.84 -3.58
C ASP A 93 -5.56 -9.39 -2.87
N HIS A 94 -5.75 -10.32 -1.94
CA HIS A 94 -4.66 -10.97 -1.19
C HIS A 94 -3.75 -11.87 -2.02
N ASP A 95 -4.15 -12.26 -3.24
CA ASP A 95 -3.32 -13.03 -4.18
C ASP A 95 -2.46 -12.11 -5.06
N ILE A 96 -2.90 -10.87 -5.30
CA ILE A 96 -2.28 -9.96 -6.27
C ILE A 96 -1.30 -9.01 -5.61
N ASP A 97 -1.61 -8.48 -4.42
CA ASP A 97 -0.75 -7.52 -3.76
C ASP A 97 -0.73 -7.64 -2.24
N LEU A 98 0.37 -7.13 -1.68
CA LEU A 98 0.58 -6.94 -0.25
C LEU A 98 1.68 -5.90 -0.05
N THR A 99 1.40 -4.88 0.76
CA THR A 99 2.45 -3.98 1.27
C THR A 99 2.53 -4.10 2.78
N GLU A 100 3.62 -4.66 3.29
CA GLU A 100 3.81 -4.89 4.72
C GLU A 100 4.11 -3.59 5.47
N SER A 101 4.05 -3.63 6.80
CA SER A 101 4.45 -2.48 7.64
C SER A 101 5.97 -2.33 7.68
N HIS A 102 6.46 -1.09 7.66
CA HIS A 102 7.89 -0.81 7.77
C HIS A 102 8.46 -1.33 9.10
N GLN A 103 9.70 -1.83 9.06
CA GLN A 103 10.44 -2.30 10.24
C GLN A 103 11.78 -1.57 10.34
N PRO A 104 12.06 -0.82 11.43
CA PRO A 104 11.21 -0.65 12.62
C PRO A 104 9.94 0.17 12.33
N ALA A 105 8.90 -0.01 13.14
CA ALA A 105 7.64 0.71 12.96
C ALA A 105 7.83 2.24 12.89
N GLU A 106 7.35 2.85 11.80
CA GLU A 106 7.35 4.29 11.60
C GLU A 106 5.93 4.83 11.81
N ALA A 107 5.70 5.51 12.93
CA ALA A 107 4.36 5.97 13.30
C ALA A 107 3.85 7.07 12.37
N PHE A 108 2.60 6.94 11.93
CA PHE A 108 1.86 7.94 11.17
C PHE A 108 0.41 7.95 11.64
N ASN A 109 0.24 8.25 12.94
CA ASN A 109 -1.05 8.14 13.61
C ASN A 109 -2.12 9.05 12.98
N VAL A 110 -3.38 8.63 13.09
CA VAL A 110 -4.53 9.41 12.62
C VAL A 110 -5.09 10.23 13.78
N ASP A 111 -5.13 11.55 13.60
CA ASP A 111 -5.72 12.46 14.58
C ASP A 111 -7.24 12.24 14.70
N VAL A 112 -7.70 12.14 15.95
CA VAL A 112 -9.11 11.97 16.28
C VAL A 112 -9.72 13.35 16.56
N PRO A 113 -10.86 13.70 15.92
CA PRO A 113 -11.57 14.95 16.23
C PRO A 113 -11.98 15.00 17.71
N VAL A 114 -11.85 16.17 18.33
CA VAL A 114 -12.29 16.38 19.73
C VAL A 114 -13.74 15.97 19.89
N GLY A 115 -14.02 15.11 20.88
CA GLY A 115 -15.38 14.64 21.14
C GLY A 115 -15.87 13.57 20.16
N ASP A 116 -14.98 12.95 19.36
CA ASP A 116 -15.33 11.77 18.57
C ASP A 116 -15.95 10.71 19.49
N ARG A 117 -17.19 10.33 19.19
CA ARG A 117 -18.00 9.42 20.01
C ARG A 117 -17.29 8.10 20.36
N TRP A 118 -16.41 7.63 19.48
CA TRP A 118 -15.81 6.30 19.58
C TRP A 118 -14.39 6.36 20.14
N PHE A 119 -13.61 7.34 19.70
CA PHE A 119 -12.17 7.39 19.99
C PHE A 119 -11.77 8.51 20.96
N ASP A 120 -12.62 9.53 21.16
CA ASP A 120 -12.43 10.61 22.14
C ASP A 120 -13.76 11.04 22.82
N PRO A 121 -14.49 10.11 23.47
CA PRO A 121 -15.83 10.42 23.99
C PRO A 121 -15.86 11.46 25.11
N PHE A 122 -14.70 11.75 25.73
CA PHE A 122 -14.56 12.73 26.80
C PHE A 122 -14.02 14.09 26.32
N GLY A 123 -13.80 14.25 25.00
CA GLY A 123 -13.34 15.51 24.42
C GLY A 123 -11.97 15.96 24.90
N THR A 124 -11.05 15.01 25.10
CA THR A 124 -9.70 15.31 25.59
C THR A 124 -8.86 16.05 24.56
N GLY A 125 -9.15 15.87 23.26
CA GLY A 125 -8.45 16.49 22.15
C GLY A 125 -7.00 16.03 21.94
N VAL A 126 -6.59 14.93 22.57
CA VAL A 126 -5.23 14.36 22.43
C VAL A 126 -5.23 12.92 21.91
N GLN A 127 -6.40 12.38 21.57
CA GLN A 127 -6.55 11.00 21.13
C GLN A 127 -6.08 10.83 19.68
N THR A 128 -5.49 9.66 19.42
CA THR A 128 -5.07 9.25 18.07
C THR A 128 -5.41 7.79 17.84
N ILE A 129 -5.64 7.42 16.58
CA ILE A 129 -5.69 6.02 16.14
C ILE A 129 -4.28 5.65 15.65
N ARG A 130 -3.73 4.56 16.18
CA ARG A 130 -2.38 4.12 15.82
C ARG A 130 -2.35 3.62 14.38
N LEU A 131 -1.36 4.11 13.64
CA LEU A 131 -1.05 3.68 12.29
C LEU A 131 0.47 3.76 12.12
N ASN A 132 1.04 2.81 11.39
CA ASN A 132 2.43 2.86 10.96
C ASN A 132 2.49 2.93 9.43
N ARG A 133 3.55 3.51 8.90
CA ARG A 133 3.81 3.51 7.46
C ARG A 133 4.16 2.11 6.97
N SER A 134 3.81 1.89 5.71
CA SER A 134 4.18 0.69 4.97
C SER A 134 5.68 0.66 4.66
N GLN A 135 6.21 -0.54 4.41
CA GLN A 135 7.56 -0.74 3.91
C GLN A 135 7.76 -0.04 2.57
N TYR A 136 8.99 0.38 2.32
CA TYR A 136 9.41 1.07 1.10
C TYR A 136 10.81 0.60 0.69
N ASP A 137 11.17 0.81 -0.58
CA ASP A 137 12.50 0.47 -1.08
C ASP A 137 13.55 1.39 -0.45
N PRO A 138 14.53 0.86 0.30
CA PRO A 138 15.54 1.66 1.00
C PRO A 138 16.49 2.43 0.07
N ASN A 139 16.48 2.13 -1.24
CA ASN A 139 17.25 2.86 -2.25
C ASN A 139 16.48 4.04 -2.86
N THR A 140 15.22 4.24 -2.45
CA THR A 140 14.35 5.34 -2.88
C THR A 140 14.08 6.33 -1.75
N GLY A 141 13.42 7.45 -2.04
CA GLY A 141 13.12 8.48 -1.03
C GLY A 141 14.36 9.28 -0.62
N THR A 142 15.33 9.43 -1.54
CA THR A 142 16.62 10.08 -1.27
C THR A 142 16.74 11.46 -1.91
N SER A 143 15.91 11.79 -2.90
CA SER A 143 15.90 13.09 -3.58
C SER A 143 14.57 13.35 -4.30
N LEU A 144 14.38 14.57 -4.82
CA LEU A 144 13.22 14.92 -5.65
C LEU A 144 13.12 14.10 -6.95
N ASP A 145 14.27 13.65 -7.47
CA ASP A 145 14.35 12.81 -8.67
C ASP A 145 14.24 11.31 -8.35
N ASN A 146 14.24 10.94 -7.06
CA ASN A 146 14.14 9.57 -6.56
C ASN A 146 13.25 9.52 -5.30
N PRO A 147 11.94 9.83 -5.43
CA PRO A 147 11.00 9.79 -4.33
C PRO A 147 10.78 8.36 -3.84
N SER A 148 10.30 8.22 -2.60
CA SER A 148 10.09 6.93 -1.92
C SER A 148 9.12 6.07 -2.73
N PHE A 149 9.37 4.76 -2.79
CA PHE A 149 8.46 3.75 -3.31
C PHE A 149 8.09 2.75 -2.25
#